data_AF-A0A3L6E7H0-F1
#
_entry.id   AF-A0A3L6E7H0-F1
#
_cell.length_a   1.000
_cell.length_b   1.000
_cell.length_c   1.000
_cell.angle_alpha   90.00
_cell.angle_beta   90.00
_cell.angle_gamma   90.00
#
_symmetry.space_group_name_H-M   'P 1'
#
loop_
_entity.id
_entity.type
_entity.pdbx_description
1 polymer ?
#
loop_
_entity_poly.entity_id
_entity_poly.type
_entity_poly.pdbx_seq_one_letter_code
_entity_poly.pdbx_strand_id
1 'polypeptide(L)'
;MASGQESREELARMAEEGQTVVPGGTGGKTLEAQEHLAEGRSHGGQTRSEQLGHEGYSEMGSKGGQTRKEQLGHEGYSEMGRKGGLSTMQESGGERAAREGIEIDESKFRTKS
;
A
#
# COMPACT_ATOMS: atom_id res chain seq x y z
N MET A 1 -19.05 -18.70 23.28
CA MET A 1 -19.24 -18.34 21.86
C MET A 1 -19.74 -16.89 21.78
N ALA A 2 -18.93 -15.92 22.20
CA ALA A 2 -19.24 -14.48 22.10
C ALA A 2 -18.26 -13.74 21.15
N SER A 3 -17.17 -14.39 20.78
CA SER A 3 -15.94 -13.74 20.28
C SER A 3 -15.94 -13.30 18.82
N GLY A 4 -16.92 -13.70 17.99
CA GLY A 4 -16.97 -13.32 16.57
C GLY A 4 -17.85 -12.10 16.28
N GLN A 5 -18.98 -11.98 16.98
CA GLN A 5 -19.92 -10.89 16.77
C GLN A 5 -19.47 -9.61 17.46
N GLU A 6 -18.93 -9.71 18.69
CA GLU A 6 -18.34 -8.57 19.41
C GLU A 6 -17.18 -7.95 18.61
N SER A 7 -16.35 -8.79 17.97
CA SER A 7 -15.27 -8.33 17.09
C SER A 7 -15.81 -7.61 15.86
N ARG A 8 -16.90 -8.09 15.23
CA ARG A 8 -17.49 -7.41 14.08
C ARG A 8 -18.13 -6.07 14.44
N GLU A 9 -18.77 -5.99 15.60
CA GLU A 9 -19.35 -4.75 16.12
C GLU A 9 -18.27 -3.72 16.47
N GLU A 10 -17.15 -4.15 17.06
CA GLU A 10 -15.99 -3.29 17.31
C GLU A 10 -15.42 -2.74 16.00
N LEU A 11 -15.20 -3.60 15.00
CA LEU A 11 -14.73 -3.18 13.67
C LEU A 11 -15.72 -2.23 12.98
N ALA A 12 -17.03 -2.43 13.16
CA ALA A 12 -18.05 -1.54 12.63
C ALA A 12 -17.98 -0.15 13.29
N ARG A 13 -17.83 -0.08 14.61
CA ARG A 13 -17.66 1.20 15.33
C ARG A 13 -16.39 1.93 14.88
N MET A 14 -15.28 1.22 14.76
CA MET A 14 -14.02 1.77 14.25
C MET A 14 -14.19 2.31 12.82
N ALA A 15 -14.90 1.58 11.95
CA ALA A 15 -15.21 2.04 10.60
C ALA A 15 -16.08 3.30 10.59
N GLU A 16 -17.07 3.40 11.48
CA GLU A 16 -17.93 4.59 11.64
C GLU A 16 -17.13 5.82 12.10
N GLU A 17 -16.13 5.61 12.96
CA GLU A 17 -15.13 6.63 13.34
C GLU A 17 -14.19 7.02 12.19
N GLY A 18 -14.32 6.37 11.03
CA GLY A 18 -13.54 6.63 9.81
C GLY A 18 -12.22 5.88 9.75
N GLN A 19 -11.97 4.92 10.66
CA GLN A 19 -10.78 4.09 10.62
C GLN A 19 -10.89 3.05 9.52
N THR A 20 -9.77 2.69 8.89
CA THR A 20 -9.75 1.58 7.94
C THR A 20 -9.49 0.27 8.68
N VAL A 21 -10.49 -0.60 8.68
CA VAL A 21 -10.47 -1.92 9.31
C VAL A 21 -10.35 -3.06 8.30
N VAL A 22 -10.62 -2.79 7.01
CA VAL A 22 -10.40 -3.74 5.91
C VAL A 22 -9.22 -3.27 5.04
N PRO A 23 -8.14 -4.07 4.93
CA PRO A 23 -7.04 -3.77 3.99
C PRO A 23 -7.56 -3.59 2.57
N GLY A 24 -7.16 -2.50 1.92
CA GLY A 24 -7.65 -2.17 0.58
C GLY A 24 -9.07 -1.57 0.56
N GLY A 25 -9.76 -1.45 1.69
CA GLY A 25 -11.12 -0.90 1.82
C GLY A 25 -11.21 0.57 2.22
N THR A 26 -10.13 1.35 2.08
CA THR A 26 -10.07 2.75 2.54
C THR A 26 -11.18 3.63 1.92
N GLY A 27 -11.86 4.42 2.77
CA GLY A 27 -12.85 5.43 2.35
C GLY A 27 -14.31 5.13 2.71
N GLY A 28 -14.64 3.90 3.14
CA GLY A 28 -15.97 3.54 3.63
C GLY A 28 -16.13 3.79 5.14
N LYS A 29 -17.30 4.29 5.58
CA LYS A 29 -17.64 4.52 7.00
C LYS A 29 -18.31 3.33 7.69
N THR A 30 -18.40 2.19 7.02
CA THR A 30 -18.97 0.96 7.58
C THR A 30 -18.07 -0.20 7.18
N LEU A 31 -18.08 -1.27 7.99
CA LEU A 31 -17.33 -2.48 7.68
C LEU A 31 -17.68 -3.01 6.28
N GLU A 32 -18.97 -3.16 5.96
CA GLU A 32 -19.42 -3.61 4.64
C GLU A 32 -18.96 -2.69 3.51
N ALA A 33 -18.99 -1.36 3.69
CA ALA A 33 -18.52 -0.44 2.67
C ALA A 33 -17.02 -0.65 2.40
N GLN A 34 -16.22 -0.89 3.44
CA GLN A 34 -14.80 -1.18 3.27
C GLN A 34 -14.56 -2.55 2.63
N GLU A 35 -15.34 -3.58 2.99
CA GLU A 35 -15.31 -4.91 2.36
C GLU A 35 -15.59 -4.80 0.85
N HIS A 36 -16.67 -4.13 0.46
CA HIS A 36 -17.03 -3.94 -0.95
C HIS A 36 -15.99 -3.10 -1.72
N LEU A 37 -15.39 -2.09 -1.09
CA LEU A 37 -14.33 -1.29 -1.70
C LEU A 37 -13.07 -2.13 -1.93
N ALA A 38 -12.67 -2.95 -0.95
CA ALA A 38 -11.53 -3.83 -1.07
C ALA A 38 -11.74 -4.87 -2.17
N GLU A 39 -12.92 -5.50 -2.19
CA GLU A 39 -13.31 -6.46 -3.21
C GLU A 39 -13.32 -5.83 -4.60
N GLY A 40 -13.95 -4.66 -4.77
CA GLY A 40 -14.02 -3.96 -6.04
C GLY A 40 -12.64 -3.55 -6.57
N ARG A 41 -11.73 -3.13 -5.69
CA ARG A 41 -10.34 -2.78 -6.07
C ARG A 41 -9.54 -4.01 -6.47
N SER A 42 -9.70 -5.13 -5.75
CA SER A 42 -9.08 -6.40 -6.11
C SER A 42 -9.53 -6.85 -7.50
N HIS A 43 -10.85 -6.92 -7.71
CA HIS A 43 -11.43 -7.30 -8.99
C HIS A 43 -10.98 -6.36 -10.12
N GLY A 44 -11.00 -5.05 -9.91
CA GLY A 44 -10.52 -4.08 -10.91
C GLY A 44 -9.04 -4.28 -11.28
N GLY A 45 -8.19 -4.60 -10.30
CA GLY A 45 -6.79 -4.95 -10.53
C GLY A 45 -6.63 -6.23 -11.34
N GLN A 46 -7.39 -7.28 -11.01
CA GLN A 46 -7.38 -8.56 -11.73
C GLN A 46 -7.86 -8.40 -13.18
N THR A 47 -9.01 -7.73 -13.39
CA THR A 47 -9.52 -7.44 -14.74
C THR A 47 -8.50 -6.67 -15.58
N ARG A 48 -7.81 -5.68 -14.98
CA ARG A 48 -6.79 -4.92 -15.71
C ARG A 48 -5.57 -5.78 -16.04
N SER A 49 -5.16 -6.68 -15.14
CA SER A 49 -4.09 -7.64 -15.37
C SER A 49 -4.43 -8.60 -16.50
N GLU A 50 -5.67 -9.11 -16.57
CA GLU A 50 -6.14 -9.99 -17.64
C GLU A 50 -6.18 -9.27 -19.00
N GLN A 51 -6.69 -8.03 -19.03
CA GLN A 51 -6.77 -7.23 -20.27
C GLN A 51 -5.40 -6.93 -20.89
N LEU A 52 -4.38 -6.72 -20.06
CA LEU A 52 -3.03 -6.36 -20.53
C LEU A 52 -2.11 -7.57 -20.71
N GLY A 53 -2.45 -8.69 -20.08
CA GLY A 53 -1.54 -9.82 -19.94
C GLY A 53 -0.29 -9.48 -19.11
N HIS A 54 0.58 -10.48 -18.97
CA HIS A 54 1.80 -10.37 -18.17
C HIS A 54 2.75 -9.27 -18.68
N GLU A 55 2.98 -9.22 -20.00
CA GLU A 55 3.88 -8.24 -20.62
C GLU A 55 3.36 -6.81 -20.49
N GLY A 56 2.07 -6.59 -20.80
CA GLY A 56 1.48 -5.25 -20.71
C GLY A 56 1.41 -4.74 -19.27
N TYR A 57 1.14 -5.61 -18.30
CA TYR A 57 1.17 -5.24 -16.89
C TYR A 57 2.61 -4.91 -16.41
N SER A 58 3.59 -5.70 -16.83
CA SER A 58 5.01 -5.46 -16.52
C SER A 58 5.54 -4.17 -17.15
N GLU A 59 5.14 -3.87 -18.39
CA GLU A 59 5.46 -2.61 -19.06
C GLU A 59 4.86 -1.41 -18.32
N MET A 60 3.60 -1.51 -17.88
CA MET A 60 2.96 -0.45 -17.09
C MET A 60 3.72 -0.18 -15.79
N GLY A 61 4.08 -1.24 -15.05
CA GLY A 61 4.87 -1.10 -13.83
C GLY A 61 6.23 -0.45 -14.09
N SER A 62 6.89 -0.86 -15.17
CA SER A 62 8.19 -0.31 -15.58
C SER A 62 8.09 1.18 -15.93
N LYS A 63 7.07 1.57 -16.70
CA LYS A 63 6.79 2.98 -17.04
C LYS A 63 6.51 3.80 -15.78
N GLY A 64 5.70 3.30 -14.86
CA GLY A 64 5.44 3.95 -13.58
C GLY A 64 6.72 4.16 -12.74
N GLY A 65 7.59 3.15 -12.69
CA GLY A 65 8.90 3.24 -12.04
C GLY A 65 9.82 4.27 -12.69
N GLN A 66 9.87 4.34 -14.02
CA GLN A 66 10.63 5.35 -14.76
C GLN A 66 10.12 6.77 -14.48
N THR A 67 8.80 6.99 -14.56
CA THR A 67 8.21 8.29 -14.20
C THR A 67 8.53 8.69 -12.77
N ARG A 68 8.49 7.74 -11.83
CA ARG A 68 8.84 8.02 -10.44
C ARG A 68 10.31 8.39 -10.27
N LYS A 69 11.20 7.71 -11.00
CA LYS A 69 12.64 8.01 -11.01
C LYS A 69 12.91 9.40 -11.58
N GLU A 70 12.21 9.81 -12.63
CA GLU A 70 12.32 11.16 -13.20
C GLU A 70 11.85 12.22 -12.19
N GLN A 71 10.73 11.98 -11.51
CA GLN A 71 10.16 12.91 -10.53
C GLN A 71 11.05 13.10 -9.28
N LEU A 72 11.67 12.03 -8.79
CA LEU A 72 12.49 12.06 -7.56
C LEU A 72 13.98 12.29 -7.82
N GLY A 73 14.41 12.14 -9.08
CA GLY A 73 15.82 12.05 -9.41
C GLY A 73 16.47 10.75 -8.95
N HIS A 74 17.75 10.60 -9.28
CA HIS A 74 18.52 9.38 -8.97
C HIS A 74 18.58 9.10 -7.46
N GLU A 75 18.86 10.11 -6.63
CA GLU A 75 19.00 9.92 -5.19
C GLU A 75 17.69 9.51 -4.53
N GLY A 76 16.59 10.22 -4.78
CA GLY A 76 15.31 9.90 -4.15
C GLY A 76 14.76 8.53 -4.55
N TYR A 77 14.98 8.12 -5.81
CA TYR A 77 14.60 6.79 -6.27
C TYR A 77 15.49 5.69 -5.65
N SER A 78 16.81 5.90 -5.58
CA SER A 78 17.74 4.95 -4.95
C SER A 78 17.49 4.79 -3.45
N GLU A 79 17.19 5.89 -2.75
CA GLU A 79 16.83 5.90 -1.33
C GLU A 79 15.56 5.09 -1.06
N MET A 80 14.55 5.26 -1.93
CA MET A 80 13.29 4.50 -1.88
C MET A 80 13.53 3.01 -2.14
N GLY A 81 14.38 2.70 -3.12
CA GLY A 81 14.81 1.33 -3.40
C GLY A 81 15.55 0.70 -2.21
N ARG A 82 16.41 1.46 -1.53
CA ARG A 82 17.11 1.00 -0.32
C ARG A 82 16.13 0.66 0.79
N LYS A 83 15.16 1.53 1.08
CA LYS A 83 14.08 1.24 2.05
C LYS A 83 13.30 -0.01 1.65
N GLY A 84 12.94 -0.14 0.37
CA GLY A 84 12.26 -1.33 -0.15
C GLY A 84 13.06 -2.62 0.08
N GLY A 85 14.35 -2.63 -0.26
CA GLY A 85 15.23 -3.79 -0.12
C GLY A 85 15.52 -4.23 1.32
N LEU A 86 15.26 -3.38 2.31
CA LEU A 86 15.32 -3.75 3.73
C LEU A 86 14.06 -4.48 4.22
N SER A 87 12.97 -4.45 3.46
CA SER A 87 11.70 -5.04 3.88
C SER A 87 11.78 -6.55 3.91
N THR A 88 11.22 -7.16 4.95
CA THR A 88 11.14 -8.63 5.09
C THR A 88 9.67 -9.06 5.22
N MET A 89 9.43 -10.36 5.39
CA MET A 89 8.08 -10.84 5.67
C MET A 89 7.56 -10.44 7.06
N GLN A 90 8.45 -10.09 8.01
CA GLN A 90 8.07 -9.82 9.41
C GLN A 90 8.10 -8.33 9.77
N GLU A 91 8.92 -7.53 9.11
CA GLU A 91 9.10 -6.10 9.40
C GLU A 91 9.21 -5.30 8.10
N SER A 92 8.67 -4.09 8.10
CA SER A 92 8.82 -3.14 7.01
C SER A 92 10.26 -2.62 6.93
N GLY A 93 10.69 -2.18 5.76
CA GLY A 93 12.03 -1.64 5.59
C GLY A 93 12.31 -0.39 6.42
N GLY A 94 11.28 0.38 6.80
CA GLY A 94 11.42 1.52 7.71
C GLY A 94 11.69 1.08 9.15
N GLU A 95 10.95 0.09 9.64
CA GLU A 95 11.17 -0.48 10.99
C GLU A 95 12.55 -1.10 11.09
N ARG A 96 12.95 -1.88 10.08
CA ARG A 96 14.28 -2.48 10.03
C ARG A 96 15.39 -1.45 10.00
N ALA A 97 15.23 -0.41 9.16
CA ALA A 97 16.20 0.68 9.07
C ALA A 97 16.40 1.36 10.42
N ALA A 98 15.31 1.65 11.15
CA ALA A 98 15.38 2.23 12.48
C ALA A 98 16.08 1.30 13.49
N ARG A 99 15.78 -0.01 13.47
CA ARG A 99 16.40 -1.01 14.35
C ARG A 99 17.90 -1.18 14.11
N GLU A 100 18.33 -1.13 12.86
CA GLU A 100 19.72 -1.31 12.45
C GLU A 100 20.52 0.01 12.42
N GLY A 101 19.89 1.15 12.74
CA GLY A 101 20.53 2.45 12.72
C GLY A 101 20.87 2.94 11.30
N ILE A 102 20.19 2.42 10.29
CA ILE A 102 20.32 2.86 8.90
C ILE A 102 19.45 4.11 8.74
N GLU A 103 20.07 5.27 8.59
CA GLU A 103 19.36 6.50 8.27
C GLU A 103 18.69 6.35 6.90
N ILE A 104 17.41 6.69 6.77
CA ILE A 104 16.66 6.73 5.51
C ILE A 104 16.03 8.12 5.39
N ASP A 105 16.39 8.87 4.35
CA ASP A 105 15.84 10.20 4.14
C ASP A 105 14.51 10.13 3.36
N GLU A 106 13.40 9.96 4.10
CA GLU A 106 12.07 9.93 3.50
C GLU A 106 11.62 11.26 2.89
N SER A 107 12.29 12.38 3.22
CA SER A 107 11.97 13.67 2.61
C SER A 107 12.25 13.66 1.10
N LYS A 108 13.19 12.81 0.65
CA LYS A 108 13.52 12.58 -0.77
C LYS A 108 12.45 11.82 -1.54
N PHE A 109 11.42 11.28 -0.87
CA PHE A 109 10.35 10.54 -1.54
C PHE A 109 9.25 11.45 -2.10
N ARG A 110 9.29 12.76 -1.80
CA ARG A 110 8.27 13.71 -2.22
C ARG A 110 8.72 14.45 -3.47
N THR A 111 7.78 14.65 -4.39
CA THR A 111 7.98 15.55 -5.53
C THR A 111 7.93 16.99 -5.03
N LYS A 112 8.85 17.84 -5.49
CA LYS A 112 8.78 19.27 -5.22
C LYS A 112 7.49 19.82 -5.85
N SER A 113 6.65 20.49 -5.07
CA SER A 113 5.45 21.20 -5.55
C SER A 113 5.82 22.49 -6.28
#